data_AF-A0A669KBL5-F1
#
_entry.id   AF-A0A669KBL5-F1
#
_cell.length_a   1.000
_cell.length_b   1.000
_cell.length_c   1.000
_cell.angle_alpha   90.00
_cell.angle_beta   90.00
_cell.angle_gamma   90.00
#
_symmetry.space_group_name_H-M   'P 1'
#
loop_
_entity.id
_entity.type
_entity.pdbx_description
1 polymer ?
#
loop_
_entity_poly.entity_id
_entity_poly.type
_entity_poly.pdbx_seq_one_letter_code
_entity_poly.pdbx_strand_id
1 'polypeptide(L)'
;LRVFKLAKSWPTLNMLIKIIGNSVGALGNLTLVLAIIVFIFAVVGMQLFGKSYKECVCKISNDCELPRWHMHDFFHSFLIVFRVLCGEWIETMWDCMEVAGQTMCLTVFMMVMVIGNLVVSQRQNGITSF
;
A
#
# COMPACT_ATOMS: atom_id res chain seq x y z
N LEU A 1 -14.05 8.28 21.05
CA LEU A 1 -15.42 8.43 21.60
C LEU A 1 -15.72 9.81 22.22
N ARG A 2 -14.78 10.50 22.91
CA ARG A 2 -15.00 11.91 23.37
C ARG A 2 -14.96 12.96 22.25
N VAL A 3 -14.17 12.71 21.19
CA VAL A 3 -14.01 13.60 20.01
C VAL A 3 -15.28 13.73 19.17
N PHE A 4 -16.13 12.71 19.13
CA PHE A 4 -17.41 12.74 18.40
C PHE A 4 -18.47 13.66 19.01
N LYS A 5 -18.39 13.98 20.32
CA LYS A 5 -19.29 14.98 20.93
C LYS A 5 -19.00 16.40 20.45
N LEU A 6 -17.75 16.71 20.10
CA LEU A 6 -17.34 17.99 19.50
C LEU A 6 -17.84 18.14 18.06
N ALA A 7 -17.91 17.04 17.29
CA ALA A 7 -18.49 17.03 15.94
C ALA A 7 -19.96 17.46 15.87
N LYS A 8 -20.71 17.31 16.97
CA LYS A 8 -22.10 17.77 17.05
C LYS A 8 -22.23 19.30 17.20
N SER A 9 -21.17 19.97 17.67
CA SER A 9 -21.18 21.42 17.94
C SER A 9 -20.50 22.24 16.84
N TRP A 10 -19.81 21.60 15.89
CA TRP A 10 -19.05 22.25 14.82
C TRP A 10 -19.59 21.84 13.43
N PRO A 11 -20.32 22.72 12.72
CA PRO A 11 -20.94 22.39 11.44
C PRO A 11 -19.92 21.98 10.37
N THR A 12 -18.70 22.51 10.44
CA THR A 12 -17.59 22.16 9.54
C THR A 12 -17.16 20.69 9.68
N LEU A 13 -17.09 20.15 10.91
CA LEU A 13 -16.67 18.76 11.14
C LEU A 13 -17.75 17.76 10.68
N ASN A 14 -19.04 18.10 10.86
CA ASN A 14 -20.15 17.29 10.34
C ASN A 14 -20.18 17.30 8.80
N MET A 15 -19.85 18.43 8.17
CA MET A 15 -19.70 18.53 6.72
C MET A 15 -18.54 17.65 6.22
N LEU A 16 -17.39 17.68 6.88
CA LEU A 16 -16.24 16.81 6.55
C LEU A 16 -16.60 15.31 6.66
N ILE A 17 -17.27 14.90 7.73
CA ILE A 17 -17.72 13.51 7.90
C ILE A 17 -18.68 13.10 6.76
N LYS A 18 -19.59 13.99 6.36
CA LYS A 18 -20.54 13.74 5.27
C LYS A 18 -19.86 13.62 3.91
N ILE A 19 -18.81 14.42 3.66
CA ILE A 19 -17.99 14.32 2.44
C ILE A 19 -17.27 12.97 2.38
N ILE A 20 -16.66 12.54 3.49
CA ILE A 20 -15.98 11.23 3.58
C ILE A 20 -16.99 10.10 3.36
N GLY A 21 -18.15 10.17 4.01
CA GLY A 21 -19.22 9.16 3.88
C GLY A 21 -19.78 9.03 2.46
N ASN A 22 -20.08 10.15 1.80
CA ASN A 22 -20.56 10.15 0.41
C ASN A 22 -19.49 9.63 -0.57
N SER A 23 -18.22 9.96 -0.32
CA SER A 23 -17.09 9.47 -1.14
C SER A 23 -16.93 7.95 -1.02
N VAL A 24 -17.08 7.39 0.19
CA VAL A 24 -17.00 5.94 0.42
C VAL A 24 -18.22 5.21 -0.16
N GLY A 25 -19.41 5.81 -0.14
CA GLY A 25 -20.61 5.24 -0.74
C GLY A 25 -20.57 5.20 -2.27
N ALA A 26 -20.18 6.29 -2.92
CA ALA A 26 -20.12 6.38 -4.39
C ALA A 26 -18.96 5.58 -5.01
N LEU A 27 -17.84 5.45 -4.28
CA LEU A 27 -16.62 4.78 -4.75
C LEU A 27 -16.33 3.46 -4.00
N GLY A 28 -17.32 2.92 -3.30
CA GLY A 28 -17.18 1.75 -2.43
C GLY A 28 -16.65 0.52 -3.15
N ASN A 29 -17.21 0.22 -4.34
CA ASN A 29 -16.79 -0.92 -5.16
C ASN A 29 -15.31 -0.81 -5.58
N LEU A 30 -14.87 0.36 -6.05
CA LEU A 30 -13.46 0.58 -6.43
C LEU A 30 -12.53 0.48 -5.21
N THR A 31 -12.97 0.94 -4.05
CA THR A 31 -12.22 0.85 -2.79
C THR A 31 -12.05 -0.59 -2.35
N LEU A 32 -13.11 -1.40 -2.46
CA LEU A 32 -13.07 -2.83 -2.15
C LEU A 32 -12.11 -3.58 -3.08
N VAL A 33 -12.18 -3.30 -4.39
CA VAL A 33 -11.27 -3.89 -5.38
C VAL A 33 -9.81 -3.53 -5.07
N LEU A 34 -9.52 -2.26 -4.76
CA LEU A 34 -8.18 -1.83 -4.36
C LEU A 34 -7.70 -2.58 -3.11
N ALA A 35 -8.56 -2.72 -2.10
CA ALA A 35 -8.21 -3.45 -0.87
C ALA A 35 -7.87 -4.93 -1.15
N ILE A 36 -8.62 -5.60 -2.03
CA ILE A 36 -8.36 -6.98 -2.44
C ILE A 36 -7.02 -7.07 -3.19
N ILE A 37 -6.75 -6.14 -4.11
CA ILE A 37 -5.49 -6.10 -4.87
C ILE A 37 -4.30 -5.93 -3.93
N VAL A 38 -4.37 -5.00 -2.98
CA VAL A 38 -3.32 -4.78 -1.97
C VAL A 38 -3.10 -6.03 -1.14
N PHE A 39 -4.17 -6.70 -0.72
CA PHE A 39 -4.09 -7.95 0.04
C PHE A 39 -3.37 -9.06 -0.76
N ILE A 40 -3.74 -9.25 -2.03
CA ILE A 40 -3.10 -10.26 -2.89
C ILE A 40 -1.61 -9.95 -3.05
N PHE A 41 -1.25 -8.72 -3.36
CA PHE A 41 0.16 -8.34 -3.52
C PHE A 41 0.98 -8.47 -2.23
N ALA A 42 0.39 -8.18 -1.07
CA ALA A 42 1.05 -8.37 0.21
C ALA A 42 1.37 -9.86 0.46
N VAL A 43 0.42 -10.76 0.17
CA VAL A 43 0.62 -12.21 0.28
C VAL A 43 1.66 -12.69 -0.74
N VAL A 44 1.54 -12.29 -2.01
CA VAL A 44 2.49 -12.67 -3.07
C VAL A 44 3.91 -12.21 -2.74
N GLY A 45 4.08 -10.95 -2.31
CA GLY A 45 5.39 -10.40 -1.92
C GLY A 45 6.01 -11.17 -0.75
N MET A 46 5.22 -11.50 0.28
CA MET A 46 5.69 -12.30 1.40
C MET A 46 6.09 -13.72 0.97
N GLN A 47 5.30 -14.35 0.11
CA GLN A 47 5.55 -15.72 -0.33
C GLN A 47 6.78 -15.83 -1.25
N LEU A 48 7.00 -14.84 -2.10
CA LEU A 48 8.13 -14.81 -3.04
C LEU A 48 9.43 -14.35 -2.37
N PHE A 49 9.37 -13.25 -1.62
CA PHE A 49 10.57 -12.55 -1.14
C PHE A 49 10.84 -12.75 0.36
N GLY A 50 9.85 -13.20 1.13
CA GLY A 50 9.95 -13.25 2.59
C GLY A 50 11.05 -14.17 3.14
N LYS A 51 11.40 -15.24 2.41
CA LYS A 51 12.56 -16.09 2.74
C LYS A 51 13.88 -15.39 2.40
N SER A 52 13.98 -14.83 1.20
CA SER A 52 15.18 -14.12 0.73
C SER A 52 15.55 -12.94 1.62
N TYR A 53 14.57 -12.19 2.12
CA TYR A 53 14.81 -11.10 3.08
C TYR A 53 15.44 -11.57 4.39
N LYS A 54 15.14 -12.79 4.85
CA LYS A 54 15.71 -13.34 6.08
C LYS A 54 17.08 -13.97 5.85
N GLU A 55 17.26 -14.66 4.74
CA GLU A 55 18.52 -15.35 4.41
C GLU A 55 19.61 -14.39 3.93
N CYS A 56 19.25 -13.31 3.24
CA CYS A 56 20.18 -12.33 2.67
C CYS A 56 20.18 -10.97 3.42
N VAL A 57 19.73 -10.94 4.67
CA VAL A 57 19.58 -9.70 5.46
C VAL A 57 20.88 -8.90 5.61
N CYS A 58 22.03 -9.58 5.68
CA CYS A 58 23.35 -8.93 5.79
C CYS A 58 23.75 -8.13 4.53
N LYS A 59 23.04 -8.28 3.40
CA LYS A 59 23.30 -7.48 2.20
C LYS A 59 22.67 -6.08 2.26
N ILE A 60 21.59 -5.94 3.03
CA ILE A 60 20.79 -4.71 3.12
C ILE A 60 20.92 -4.02 4.48
N SER A 61 21.44 -4.73 5.50
CA SER A 61 21.58 -4.23 6.87
C SER A 61 22.97 -4.53 7.40
N ASN A 62 23.67 -3.52 7.91
CA ASN A 62 25.02 -3.66 8.48
C ASN A 62 25.04 -4.54 9.73
N ASP A 63 23.94 -4.54 10.49
CA ASP A 63 23.81 -5.31 11.73
C ASP A 63 23.22 -6.70 11.49
N CYS A 64 22.99 -7.09 10.22
CA CYS A 64 22.32 -8.33 9.84
C CYS A 64 20.92 -8.52 10.48
N GLU A 65 20.29 -7.44 10.92
CA GLU A 65 18.91 -7.43 11.42
C GLU A 65 17.92 -7.00 10.34
N LEU A 66 16.69 -7.50 10.41
CA LEU A 66 15.66 -7.17 9.43
C LEU A 66 15.41 -5.66 9.44
N PRO A 67 15.51 -4.98 8.28
CA PRO A 67 15.26 -3.55 8.21
C PRO A 67 13.79 -3.26 8.49
N ARG A 68 13.46 -2.01 8.84
CA ARG A 68 12.10 -1.57 9.13
C ARG A 68 11.09 -1.90 8.01
N TRP A 69 11.55 -1.92 6.76
CA TRP A 69 10.74 -2.26 5.59
C TRP A 69 11.23 -3.60 5.03
N HIS A 70 10.52 -4.68 5.34
CA HIS A 70 10.84 -6.02 4.86
C HIS A 70 9.59 -6.81 4.44
N MET A 71 9.74 -7.81 3.57
CA MET A 71 8.63 -8.68 3.15
C MET A 71 8.59 -10.02 3.91
N HIS A 72 9.18 -10.11 5.10
CA HIS A 72 9.18 -11.36 5.88
C HIS A 72 7.79 -11.71 6.44
N ASP A 73 7.08 -10.69 6.95
CA ASP A 73 5.76 -10.84 7.57
C ASP A 73 4.67 -10.18 6.73
N PHE A 74 3.44 -10.67 6.86
CA PHE A 74 2.29 -10.15 6.12
C PHE A 74 2.07 -8.65 6.36
N PHE A 75 2.15 -8.18 7.60
CA PHE A 75 1.88 -6.77 7.91
C PHE A 75 2.95 -5.83 7.33
N HIS A 76 4.24 -6.21 7.42
CA HIS A 76 5.32 -5.41 6.83
C HIS A 76 5.26 -5.43 5.30
N SER A 77 4.93 -6.58 4.69
CA SER A 77 4.67 -6.68 3.25
C SER A 77 3.49 -5.79 2.82
N PHE A 78 2.39 -5.81 3.57
CA PHE A 78 1.24 -4.92 3.34
C PHE A 78 1.63 -3.44 3.40
N LEU A 79 2.42 -3.04 4.40
CA LEU A 79 2.91 -1.67 4.53
C LEU A 79 3.82 -1.26 3.36
N ILE A 80 4.65 -2.17 2.83
CA ILE A 80 5.46 -1.91 1.63
C ILE A 80 4.57 -1.69 0.41
N VAL A 81 3.57 -2.55 0.17
CA VAL A 81 2.65 -2.38 -0.96
C VAL A 81 1.90 -1.05 -0.85
N PHE A 82 1.45 -0.69 0.36
CA PHE A 82 0.84 0.61 0.61
C PHE A 82 1.80 1.78 0.32
N ARG A 83 3.06 1.69 0.76
CA ARG A 83 4.11 2.67 0.50
C ARG A 83 4.39 2.84 -1.01
N VAL A 84 4.41 1.75 -1.77
CA VAL A 84 4.54 1.76 -3.23
C VAL A 84 3.38 2.53 -3.88
N LEU A 85 2.14 2.30 -3.43
CA LEU A 85 0.97 3.04 -3.92
C LEU A 85 1.00 4.53 -3.57
N CYS A 86 1.69 4.93 -2.50
CA CYS A 86 1.95 6.32 -2.18
C CYS A 86 3.04 6.97 -3.05
N GLY A 87 3.71 6.20 -3.92
CA GLY A 87 4.77 6.67 -4.81
C GLY A 87 6.20 6.48 -4.28
N GLU A 88 6.37 5.94 -3.06
CA GLU A 88 7.68 5.73 -2.44
C GLU A 88 8.23 4.30 -2.68
N TRP A 89 8.36 3.91 -3.94
CA TRP A 89 8.69 2.52 -4.34
C TRP A 89 10.17 2.27 -4.62
N ILE A 90 10.95 3.31 -4.91
CA ILE A 90 12.36 3.18 -5.34
C ILE A 90 13.22 2.55 -4.24
N GLU A 91 13.18 3.08 -3.02
CA GLU A 91 13.96 2.61 -1.86
C GLU A 91 13.74 1.11 -1.59
N THR A 92 12.47 0.70 -1.44
CA THR A 92 12.11 -0.69 -1.14
C THR A 92 12.37 -1.64 -2.32
N MET A 93 12.38 -1.13 -3.55
CA MET A 93 12.75 -1.91 -4.73
C MET A 93 14.25 -2.24 -4.73
N TRP A 94 15.13 -1.27 -4.41
CA TRP A 94 16.57 -1.52 -4.33
C TRP A 94 16.89 -2.62 -3.32
N ASP A 95 16.31 -2.54 -2.12
CA ASP A 95 16.46 -3.59 -1.10
C ASP A 95 16.01 -4.96 -1.61
N CYS A 96 14.87 -5.02 -2.32
CA CYS A 96 14.36 -6.25 -2.91
C CYS A 96 15.33 -6.83 -3.96
N MET A 97 15.84 -5.98 -4.86
CA MET A 97 16.74 -6.39 -5.94
C MET A 97 18.04 -7.00 -5.39
N GLU A 98 18.54 -6.50 -4.27
CA GLU A 98 19.76 -6.98 -3.62
C GLU A 98 19.56 -8.35 -2.94
N VAL A 99 18.39 -8.60 -2.35
CA VAL A 99 18.09 -9.86 -1.64
C VAL A 99 17.53 -10.97 -2.52
N ALA A 100 16.67 -10.65 -3.49
CA ALA A 100 15.90 -11.62 -4.27
C ALA A 100 16.14 -11.57 -5.78
N GLY A 101 16.97 -10.63 -6.25
CA GLY A 101 17.36 -10.49 -7.64
C GLY A 101 16.50 -9.50 -8.44
N GLN A 102 17.09 -8.96 -9.50
CA GLN A 102 16.55 -7.80 -10.22
C GLN A 102 15.22 -8.09 -10.93
N THR A 103 15.16 -9.18 -11.70
CA THR A 103 14.03 -9.47 -12.59
C THR A 103 12.71 -9.66 -11.83
N MET A 104 12.71 -10.45 -10.76
CA MET A 104 11.48 -10.76 -10.01
C MET A 104 10.96 -9.53 -9.27
N CYS A 105 11.84 -8.77 -8.60
CA CYS A 105 11.47 -7.55 -7.89
C CYS A 105 10.94 -6.48 -8.83
N LEU A 106 11.63 -6.20 -9.94
CA LEU A 106 11.17 -5.23 -10.94
C LEU A 106 9.80 -5.63 -11.50
N THR A 107 9.62 -6.90 -11.83
CA THR A 107 8.37 -7.41 -12.40
C THR A 107 7.19 -7.21 -11.44
N VAL A 108 7.36 -7.53 -10.16
CA VAL A 108 6.29 -7.34 -9.15
C VAL A 108 6.03 -5.87 -8.87
N PHE A 109 7.06 -5.05 -8.65
CA PHE A 109 6.89 -3.63 -8.31
C PHE A 109 6.27 -2.83 -9.45
N MET A 110 6.67 -3.10 -10.70
CA MET A 110 6.07 -2.46 -11.87
C MET A 110 4.61 -2.87 -12.07
N MET A 111 4.25 -4.14 -11.82
CA MET A 111 2.84 -4.56 -11.87
C MET A 111 1.99 -3.85 -10.81
N VAL A 112 2.49 -3.74 -9.57
CA VAL A 112 1.80 -3.01 -8.48
C VAL A 112 1.59 -1.55 -8.87
N MET A 113 2.61 -0.90 -9.43
CA MET A 113 2.54 0.50 -9.89
C MET A 113 1.51 0.70 -11.01
N VAL A 114 1.54 -0.14 -12.05
CA VAL A 114 0.60 -0.04 -13.18
C VAL A 114 -0.84 -0.25 -12.70
N ILE A 115 -1.09 -1.30 -11.91
CA ILE A 115 -2.44 -1.60 -11.40
C ILE A 115 -2.91 -0.53 -10.41
N GLY A 116 -2.04 -0.10 -9.51
CA GLY A 116 -2.32 0.96 -8.55
C GLY A 116 -2.71 2.27 -9.23
N ASN A 117 -1.91 2.71 -10.20
CA ASN A 117 -2.17 3.95 -10.95
C ASN A 117 -3.43 3.84 -11.81
N LEU A 118 -3.71 2.69 -12.43
CA LEU A 118 -4.95 2.47 -13.16
C LEU A 118 -6.17 2.61 -12.23
N VAL A 119 -6.15 1.97 -11.05
CA VAL A 119 -7.27 2.05 -10.10
C VAL A 119 -7.43 3.46 -9.55
N VAL A 120 -6.33 4.18 -9.28
CA VAL A 120 -6.36 5.58 -8.84
C VAL A 120 -6.89 6.51 -9.95
N SER A 121 -6.53 6.28 -11.20
CA SER A 121 -7.05 7.03 -12.35
C SER A 121 -8.56 6.79 -12.55
N GLN A 122 -9.03 5.56 -12.38
CA GLN A 122 -10.47 5.25 -12.42
C GLN A 122 -11.24 5.91 -11.27
N ARG A 123 -10.64 6.02 -10.07
CA ARG A 123 -11.17 6.80 -8.94
C ARG A 123 -11.32 8.29 -9.31
N GLN A 124 -10.35 8.89 -10.01
CA GLN A 124 -10.42 10.30 -10.43
C GLN A 124 -11.47 10.53 -11.51
N ASN A 125 -11.54 9.67 -12.54
CA ASN A 125 -12.56 9.76 -13.60
C ASN A 125 -13.99 9.66 -13.05
N GLY A 126 -14.19 8.83 -12.00
CA GLY A 126 -15.47 8.73 -11.29
C GLY A 126 -15.82 9.96 -10.45
N ILE A 127 -14.84 10.73 -9.97
CA ILE A 127 -15.07 11.99 -9.21
C ILE A 127 -15.34 13.16 -10.17
N THR A 128 -14.72 13.20 -11.35
CA THR A 128 -14.93 14.26 -12.36
C THR A 128 -16.25 14.13 -13.13
N SER A 129 -16.98 13.02 -12.95
CA SER A 129 -18.28 12.79 -13.58
C SER A 129 -19.46 13.26 -12.70
N PHE A 130 -19.20 13.95 -11.59
CA PHE A 130 -20.19 14.58 -10.70
C PHE A 130 -19.99 16.09 -10.60
#